data_AF-A0A6J3BS09-F1
#
_entry.id   AF-A0A6J3BS09-F1
#
_cell.length_a   1.000
_cell.length_b   1.000
_cell.length_c   1.000
_cell.angle_alpha   90.00
_cell.angle_beta   90.00
_cell.angle_gamma   90.00
#
_symmetry.space_group_name_H-M   'P 1'
#
loop_
_entity.id
_entity.type
_entity.pdbx_description
1 polymer ?
#
loop_
_entity_poly.entity_id
_entity_poly.type
_entity_poly.pdbx_seq_one_letter_code
_entity_poly.pdbx_strand_id
1 'polypeptide(L)'
;MAFLKVELFRRTCECVPYYFPMKGQYRVCNFNDLDCLESVLNPTERYQNESQYGQTFQCLPECEHFDYHLEVALGELANNIQLNGLPFYKDINLENRSLLNVFFNDLVATKYRRDVYLNWQNILGLYLAT
;
A
#
# COMPACT_ATOMS: atom_id res chain seq x y z
N MET A 1 -6.06 -6.14 -1.51
CA MET A 1 -5.50 -6.14 -2.89
C MET A 1 -4.28 -7.07 -3.03
N ALA A 2 -3.14 -6.80 -2.39
CA ALA A 2 -1.90 -7.57 -2.62
C ALA A 2 -2.01 -9.09 -2.33
N PHE A 3 -2.70 -9.47 -1.24
CA PHE A 3 -2.88 -10.87 -0.86
C PHE A 3 -3.59 -11.71 -1.93
N LEU A 4 -4.67 -11.19 -2.51
CA LEU A 4 -5.44 -11.94 -3.51
C LEU A 4 -4.70 -12.05 -4.84
N LYS A 5 -3.85 -11.06 -5.18
CA LYS A 5 -2.94 -11.17 -6.32
C LYS A 5 -1.93 -12.29 -6.12
N VAL A 6 -1.34 -12.41 -4.93
CA VAL A 6 -0.44 -13.53 -4.58
C VAL A 6 -1.14 -14.87 -4.71
N GLU A 7 -2.38 -14.98 -4.22
CA GLU A 7 -3.16 -16.20 -4.33
C GLU A 7 -3.47 -16.57 -5.79
N LEU A 8 -3.70 -15.58 -6.65
CA LEU A 8 -3.94 -15.80 -8.07
C LEU A 8 -2.67 -16.28 -8.79
N PHE A 9 -1.52 -15.66 -8.55
CA PHE A 9 -0.23 -16.17 -9.05
C PHE A 9 0.06 -17.59 -8.57
N ARG A 10 -0.25 -17.89 -7.30
CA ARG A 10 -0.07 -19.22 -6.71
C ARG A 10 -0.95 -20.27 -7.41
N ARG A 11 -2.21 -19.96 -7.69
CA ARG A 11 -3.16 -20.90 -8.32
C ARG A 11 -2.85 -21.14 -9.81
N THR A 12 -2.38 -20.11 -10.51
CA THR A 12 -2.17 -20.18 -11.97
C THR A 12 -0.76 -20.68 -12.33
N CYS A 13 0.27 -20.22 -11.62
CA CYS A 13 1.68 -20.44 -11.96
C CYS A 13 2.45 -21.27 -10.91
N GLU A 14 1.79 -21.69 -9.83
CA GLU A 14 2.38 -22.49 -8.74
C GLU A 14 3.65 -21.86 -8.13
N CYS A 15 3.76 -20.54 -8.21
CA CYS A 15 4.89 -19.79 -7.70
C CYS A 15 4.45 -18.39 -7.23
N VAL A 16 5.27 -17.77 -6.39
CA VAL A 16 5.06 -16.40 -5.91
C VAL A 16 6.20 -15.50 -6.38
N PRO A 17 5.91 -14.32 -6.98
CA PRO A 17 6.95 -13.39 -7.38
C PRO A 17 7.79 -12.90 -6.18
N TYR A 18 9.09 -12.69 -6.40
CA TYR A 18 10.05 -12.35 -5.33
C TYR A 18 9.73 -11.05 -4.57
N TYR A 19 9.01 -10.11 -5.20
CA TYR A 19 8.67 -8.82 -4.61
C TYR A 19 7.45 -8.87 -3.69
N PHE A 20 6.75 -10.01 -3.60
CA PHE A 20 5.68 -10.20 -2.64
C PHE A 20 6.19 -10.86 -1.34
N PRO A 21 5.71 -10.41 -0.17
CA PRO A 21 6.08 -11.03 1.10
C PRO A 21 5.51 -12.45 1.18
N MET A 22 6.38 -13.42 1.48
CA MET A 22 6.01 -14.83 1.55
C MET A 22 5.74 -15.26 2.99
N LYS A 23 4.56 -15.84 3.23
CA LYS A 23 4.25 -16.57 4.47
C LYS A 23 4.05 -18.05 4.11
N GLY A 24 5.08 -18.88 4.27
CA GLY A 24 5.01 -20.33 4.03
C GLY A 24 6.11 -20.87 3.12
N GLN A 25 6.10 -22.18 2.87
CA GLN A 25 7.01 -22.86 1.95
C GLN A 25 6.45 -22.85 0.53
N TYR A 26 6.45 -21.69 -0.12
CA TYR A 26 6.10 -21.58 -1.54
C TYR A 26 7.36 -21.42 -2.39
N ARG A 27 7.30 -21.88 -3.65
CA ARG A 27 8.37 -21.68 -4.62
C ARG A 27 8.38 -20.22 -5.07
N VAL A 28 9.56 -19.59 -5.06
CA VAL A 28 9.76 -18.28 -5.68
C VAL A 28 9.78 -18.46 -7.20
N CYS A 29 9.03 -17.65 -7.93
CA CYS A 29 9.04 -17.68 -9.40
C CYS A 29 10.44 -17.39 -9.94
N ASN A 30 10.82 -18.08 -11.01
CA ASN A 30 12.10 -17.89 -11.71
C ASN A 30 11.85 -17.42 -13.16
N PHE A 31 12.92 -17.34 -13.96
CA PHE A 31 12.83 -16.91 -15.36
C PHE A 31 11.98 -17.83 -16.25
N ASN A 32 11.78 -19.10 -15.88
CA ASN A 32 10.94 -20.03 -16.66
C ASN A 32 9.45 -19.77 -16.45
N ASP A 33 9.07 -19.06 -15.38
CA ASP A 33 7.68 -18.75 -15.05
C ASP A 33 7.21 -17.42 -15.69
N LEU A 34 8.09 -16.72 -16.43
CA LEU A 34 7.80 -15.39 -16.99
C LEU A 34 6.57 -15.39 -17.89
N ASP A 35 6.46 -16.37 -18.79
CA ASP A 35 5.32 -16.48 -19.71
C ASP A 35 4.00 -16.64 -18.93
N CYS A 36 4.02 -17.39 -17.83
CA CYS A 36 2.85 -17.57 -16.97
C CYS A 36 2.53 -16.29 -16.19
N LEU A 37 3.54 -15.63 -15.62
CA LEU A 37 3.37 -14.38 -14.89
C LEU A 37 2.80 -13.28 -15.79
N GLU A 38 3.27 -13.19 -17.03
CA GLU A 38 2.76 -12.25 -18.02
C GLU A 38 1.29 -12.54 -18.36
N SER A 39 0.92 -13.82 -18.51
CA SER A 39 -0.48 -14.21 -18.77
C SER A 39 -1.46 -13.81 -17.66
N VAL A 40 -0.97 -13.72 -16.41
CA VAL A 40 -1.75 -13.28 -15.25
C VAL A 40 -1.87 -11.75 -15.19
N LEU A 41 -0.78 -11.04 -15.53
CA LEU A 41 -0.71 -9.58 -15.51
C LEU A 41 -1.48 -8.96 -16.67
N ASN A 42 -1.32 -9.55 -17.86
CA ASN A 42 -1.92 -9.14 -19.11
C ASN A 42 -2.78 -10.29 -19.63
N PRO A 43 -4.03 -10.45 -19.17
CA PRO A 43 -4.94 -11.37 -19.81
C PRO A 43 -5.12 -10.88 -21.25
N THR A 44 -4.44 -11.53 -22.20
CA THR A 44 -4.63 -11.26 -23.62
C THR A 44 -6.12 -11.42 -23.94
N GLU A 45 -6.58 -10.71 -24.98
CA GLU A 45 -7.97 -10.42 -25.42
C GLU A 45 -8.98 -11.59 -25.48
N ARG A 46 -8.63 -12.80 -25.02
CA ARG A 46 -9.52 -13.93 -24.83
C ARG A 46 -10.50 -13.79 -23.66
N TYR A 47 -10.32 -12.78 -22.79
CA TYR A 47 -11.24 -12.41 -21.72
C TYR A 47 -11.67 -10.95 -21.85
N GLN A 48 -12.30 -10.59 -22.98
CA GLN A 48 -12.96 -9.29 -23.23
C GLN A 48 -14.19 -9.00 -22.35
N ASN A 49 -14.36 -9.70 -21.24
CA ASN A 49 -15.31 -9.29 -20.21
C ASN A 49 -14.53 -8.41 -19.24
N GLU A 50 -14.41 -7.11 -19.54
CA GLU A 50 -13.85 -6.07 -18.65
C GLU A 50 -14.48 -6.10 -17.24
N SER A 51 -15.66 -6.71 -17.10
CA SER A 51 -16.29 -6.98 -15.82
C SER A 51 -15.49 -7.97 -14.94
N GLN A 52 -14.71 -8.90 -15.48
CA GLN A 52 -14.18 -10.02 -14.70
C GLN A 52 -12.83 -9.74 -14.01
N TYR A 53 -11.98 -8.88 -14.57
CA TYR A 53 -10.71 -8.48 -13.93
C TYR A 53 -10.95 -7.57 -12.71
N GLY A 54 -11.99 -6.71 -12.79
CA GLY A 54 -12.47 -5.92 -11.66
C GLY A 54 -13.36 -6.70 -10.67
N GLN A 55 -13.96 -7.82 -11.09
CA GLN A 55 -14.86 -8.63 -10.24
C GLN A 55 -14.19 -9.73 -9.42
N THR A 56 -12.92 -10.07 -9.66
CA THR A 56 -12.31 -11.24 -8.99
C THR A 56 -11.97 -10.95 -7.51
N PHE A 57 -11.93 -9.68 -7.11
CA PHE A 57 -11.54 -9.29 -5.76
C PHE A 57 -12.62 -8.46 -5.06
N GLN A 58 -13.54 -9.14 -4.37
CA GLN A 58 -14.48 -8.53 -3.42
C GLN A 58 -13.74 -8.16 -2.11
N CYS A 59 -12.75 -7.26 -2.19
CA CYS A 59 -12.14 -6.71 -0.99
C CYS A 59 -13.08 -5.64 -0.40
N LEU A 60 -13.54 -5.87 0.83
CA LEU A 60 -14.17 -4.80 1.61
C LEU A 60 -13.12 -3.74 1.96
N PRO A 61 -13.49 -2.45 1.98
CA PRO A 61 -12.60 -1.40 2.44
C PRO A 61 -12.31 -1.56 3.93
N GLU A 62 -11.15 -1.04 4.36
CA GLU A 62 -10.79 -0.96 5.76
C GLU A 62 -11.74 0.01 6.50
N CYS A 63 -12.12 -0.33 7.74
CA CYS A 63 -12.96 0.54 8.56
C CYS A 63 -12.20 1.77 9.07
N GLU A 64 -10.90 1.61 9.31
CA GLU A 64 -9.99 2.67 9.72
C GLU A 64 -8.94 2.83 8.63
N HIS A 65 -9.01 3.94 7.90
CA HIS A 65 -8.09 4.24 6.82
C HIS A 65 -7.47 5.62 7.06
N PHE A 66 -6.14 5.70 6.92
CA PHE A 66 -5.38 6.93 7.08
C PHE A 66 -4.75 7.28 5.74
N ASP A 67 -5.19 8.41 5.18
CA ASP A 67 -4.62 8.95 3.96
C ASP A 67 -3.72 10.14 4.30
N TYR A 68 -2.51 10.13 3.75
CA TYR A 68 -1.48 11.15 4.01
C TYR A 68 -1.24 11.92 2.72
N HIS A 69 -1.71 13.16 2.66
CA HIS A 69 -1.39 14.04 1.55
C HIS A 69 0.10 14.40 1.58
N LEU A 70 0.79 14.19 0.46
CA LEU A 70 2.22 14.42 0.36
C LEU A 70 2.51 15.67 -0.47
N GLU A 71 3.20 16.63 0.14
CA GLU A 71 3.82 17.76 -0.55
C GLU A 71 5.33 17.54 -0.59
N VAL A 72 5.93 17.67 -1.77
CA VAL A 72 7.36 17.42 -1.98
C VAL A 72 8.05 18.70 -2.42
N ALA A 73 9.06 19.12 -1.65
CA ALA A 73 9.97 20.19 -2.00
C ALA A 73 11.37 19.62 -2.23
N LEU A 74 11.99 19.99 -3.36
CA LEU A 74 13.34 19.55 -3.74
C LEU A 74 14.28 20.76 -3.77
N GLY A 75 15.52 20.56 -3.37
CA GLY A 75 16.55 21.59 -3.38
C GLY A 75 17.95 21.00 -3.47
N GLU A 76 18.89 21.79 -3.99
CA GLU A 76 20.30 21.41 -4.02
C GLU A 76 20.89 21.49 -2.61
N LEU A 77 21.45 20.37 -2.16
CA LEU A 77 22.09 20.31 -0.85
C LEU A 77 23.45 21.02 -0.92
N ALA A 78 23.65 22.00 -0.04
CA ALA A 78 24.91 22.73 0.00
C ALA A 78 26.10 21.78 0.25
N ASN A 79 27.12 21.89 -0.60
CA ASN A 79 28.33 21.06 -0.50
C ASN A 79 29.13 21.36 0.77
N ASN A 80 29.03 22.58 1.31
CA ASN A 80 29.95 23.12 2.33
C ASN A 80 29.43 23.00 3.77
N ILE A 81 28.50 22.08 4.06
CA ILE A 81 27.99 21.88 5.42
C ILE A 81 29.02 21.10 6.24
N GLN A 82 29.61 21.74 7.26
CA GLN A 82 30.51 21.09 8.22
C GLN A 82 29.70 20.19 9.17
N LEU A 83 29.70 18.88 8.91
CA LEU A 83 29.05 17.88 9.76
C LEU A 83 29.94 17.39 10.93
N ASN A 84 31.17 17.89 10.99
CA ASN A 84 32.22 17.45 11.93
C ASN A 84 31.92 17.72 13.41
N GLY A 85 30.83 18.45 13.72
CA GLY A 85 30.42 18.74 15.10
C GLY A 85 29.68 17.59 15.80
N LEU A 86 29.22 16.58 15.06
CA LEU A 86 28.48 15.45 15.63
C LEU A 86 29.41 14.22 15.74
N PRO A 87 29.47 13.54 16.90
CA PRO A 87 30.32 12.37 17.09
C PRO A 87 29.97 11.22 16.14
N PHE A 88 28.74 11.19 15.64
CA PHE A 88 28.27 10.21 14.65
C PHE A 88 28.97 10.34 13.28
N TYR A 89 29.40 11.56 12.90
CA TYR A 89 30.06 11.81 11.61
C TYR A 89 31.58 11.93 11.73
N LYS A 90 32.15 11.54 12.88
CA LYS A 90 33.59 11.53 13.07
C LYS A 90 34.22 10.46 12.18
N ASP A 91 35.24 10.84 11.41
CA ASP A 91 36.02 9.97 10.52
C ASP A 91 35.25 9.32 9.34
N ILE A 92 34.09 9.89 8.95
CA ILE A 92 33.32 9.44 7.78
C ILE A 92 33.42 10.46 6.65
N ASN A 93 33.89 10.02 5.48
CA ASN A 93 33.84 10.82 4.25
C ASN A 93 32.47 10.63 3.55
N LEU A 94 31.64 11.67 3.54
CA LEU A 94 30.29 11.63 2.97
C LEU A 94 30.29 12.21 1.55
N GLU A 95 30.37 11.33 0.55
CA GLU A 95 30.20 11.67 -0.87
C GLU A 95 28.79 11.27 -1.35
N ASN A 96 28.24 11.98 -2.36
CA ASN A 96 26.91 11.70 -2.96
C ASN A 96 25.75 11.62 -1.95
N ARG A 97 25.67 12.61 -1.04
CA ARG A 97 24.64 12.67 0.00
C ARG A 97 23.35 13.34 -0.50
N SER A 98 22.22 12.83 -0.03
CA SER A 98 20.91 13.48 -0.11
C SER A 98 20.35 13.69 1.30
N LEU A 99 19.57 14.76 1.48
CA LEU A 99 18.87 15.05 2.72
C LEU A 99 17.38 14.87 2.48
N LEU A 100 16.75 13.99 3.27
CA LEU A 100 15.30 13.84 3.32
C LEU A 100 14.81 14.34 4.67
N ASN A 101 13.99 15.39 4.65
CA ASN A 101 13.31 15.89 5.84
C ASN A 101 11.82 15.57 5.74
N VAL A 102 11.30 14.71 6.61
CA VAL A 102 9.89 14.32 6.65
C VAL A 102 9.25 14.94 7.89
N PHE A 103 8.26 15.81 7.69
CA PHE A 103 7.55 16.50 8.76
C PHE A 103 6.07 16.66 8.42
N PHE A 104 5.25 16.87 9.45
CA PHE A 104 3.85 17.25 9.28
C PHE A 104 3.77 18.76 9.05
N ASN A 105 3.11 19.18 7.96
CA ASN A 105 2.91 20.59 7.68
C ASN A 105 2.03 21.25 8.76
N ASP A 106 0.99 20.54 9.19
CA ASP A 106 0.05 20.98 10.22
C ASP A 106 0.07 20.06 11.45
N LEU A 107 -0.24 20.62 12.62
CA LEU A 107 -0.40 19.88 13.88
C LEU A 107 -1.78 19.23 14.02
N VAL A 108 -2.64 19.36 13.01
CA VAL A 108 -4.02 18.88 13.00
C VAL A 108 -4.27 17.92 11.85
N ALA A 109 -5.20 16.99 12.04
CA ALA A 109 -5.60 16.03 11.02
C ALA A 109 -7.12 16.06 10.82
N THR A 110 -7.56 15.88 9.58
CA THR A 110 -8.99 15.80 9.25
C THR A 110 -9.47 14.36 9.44
N LYS A 111 -10.40 14.15 10.37
CA LYS A 111 -11.03 12.84 10.60
C LYS A 111 -12.43 12.80 10.01
N TYR A 112 -12.65 11.97 9.01
CA TYR A 112 -13.98 11.64 8.50
C TYR A 112 -14.57 10.49 9.32
N ARG A 113 -15.72 10.72 9.96
CA ARG A 113 -16.44 9.71 10.72
C ARG A 113 -17.85 9.58 10.16
N ARG A 114 -18.28 8.34 9.92
CA ARG A 114 -19.67 8.02 9.60
C ARG A 114 -20.36 7.54 10.86
N ASP A 115 -21.38 8.26 11.30
CA ASP A 115 -22.18 7.91 12.47
C ASP A 115 -23.52 7.30 12.07
N VAL A 116 -24.05 6.44 12.93
CA VAL A 116 -25.33 5.78 12.75
C VAL A 116 -26.45 6.74 13.15
N TYR A 117 -27.32 7.10 12.20
CA TYR A 117 -28.43 8.02 12.43
C TYR A 117 -29.53 7.44 13.34
N LEU A 118 -29.86 6.15 13.17
CA LEU A 118 -30.82 5.42 14.00
C LEU A 118 -30.16 4.22 14.63
N ASN A 119 -29.99 4.25 15.95
CA ASN A 119 -29.54 3.08 16.70
C ASN A 119 -30.74 2.21 17.11
N TRP A 120 -30.47 1.01 17.62
CA TRP A 120 -31.52 0.09 18.07
C TRP A 120 -32.40 0.68 19.19
N GLN A 121 -31.87 1.57 20.03
CA GLN A 121 -32.62 2.25 21.08
C GLN A 121 -33.65 3.21 20.50
N ASN A 122 -33.30 3.95 19.44
CA ASN A 122 -34.22 4.82 18.72
C ASN A 122 -35.34 4.00 18.09
N ILE A 123 -35.01 2.86 17.48
CA ILE A 123 -36.00 1.98 16.84
C ILE A 123 -36.95 1.35 17.88
N LEU A 124 -36.41 0.82 18.98
CA LEU A 124 -37.24 0.23 20.04
C LEU A 124 -38.07 1.29 20.78
N GLY A 125 -37.53 2.49 20.99
CA GLY A 125 -38.26 3.61 21.56
C GLY A 125 -39.45 4.03 20.69
N LEU A 126 -39.28 4.01 19.37
CA LEU A 126 -40.38 4.23 18.42
C LEU A 126 -41.44 3.14 18.48
N TYR A 127 -41.04 1.88 18.62
CA TYR A 127 -41.96 0.74 18.64
C TYR A 127 -42.71 0.56 19.98
N LEU A 128 -42.06 0.87 21.11
CA LEU A 128 -42.66 0.77 22.44
C LEU A 128 -43.51 1.99 22.83
N ALA A 129 -43.46 3.06 22.03
CA ALA A 129 -44.27 4.28 22.22
C ALA A 129 -45.59 4.27 21.42
N THR A 130 -45.83 3.23 20.61
CA THR A 130 -47.12 2.93 19.95
C THR A 130 -47.83 1.78 20.65
#